data_AF-A0A821KEL4-F1
#
_entry.id   AF-A0A821KEL4-F1
#
_cell.length_a   1.000
_cell.length_b   1.000
_cell.length_c   1.000
_cell.angle_alpha   90.00
_cell.angle_beta   90.00
_cell.angle_gamma   90.00
#
_symmetry.space_group_name_H-M   'P 1'
#
loop_
_entity.id
_entity.type
_entity.pdbx_description
1 polymer ?
#
loop_
_entity_poly.entity_id
_entity_poly.type
_entity_poly.pdbx_seq_one_letter_code
_entity_poly.pdbx_strand_id
1 'polypeptide(L)' 'MGDTNGQVVAGDNGAERRLDQLNEPTDVLIDKETDSLIICDSENRRVVRWSRRSGTTPGEVL' A
#
# COMPACT_ATOMS: atom_id res chain seq x y z
N MET A 1 -19.27 15.00 -7.75
CA MET A 1 -18.58 15.54 -6.58
C MET A 1 -17.49 14.54 -6.20
N GLY A 2 -16.27 15.00 -5.95
CA GLY A 2 -15.19 14.12 -5.49
C GLY A 2 -15.45 13.73 -4.03
N ASP A 3 -15.34 12.44 -3.73
CA ASP A 3 -15.45 11.94 -2.37
C ASP A 3 -14.25 12.45 -1.57
N THR A 4 -14.51 13.19 -0.48
CA THR A 4 -13.45 13.69 0.41
C THR A 4 -13.00 12.63 1.41
N ASN A 5 -13.63 11.45 1.40
CA ASN A 5 -13.28 10.34 2.28
C ASN A 5 -12.20 9.47 1.62
N GLY A 6 -10.94 9.75 1.95
CA GLY A 6 -9.82 8.86 1.67
C GLY A 6 -9.53 7.96 2.86
N GLN A 7 -9.11 6.72 2.62
CA GLN A 7 -8.58 5.83 3.64
C GLN A 7 -7.07 5.68 3.42
N VAL A 8 -6.28 5.86 4.49
CA VAL A 8 -4.86 5.48 4.47
C VAL A 8 -4.80 3.95 4.55
N VAL A 9 -4.24 3.33 3.52
CA VAL A 9 -4.08 1.87 3.45
C VAL A 9 -2.64 1.42 3.73
N ALA A 10 -1.64 2.31 3.61
CA ALA A 10 -0.25 2.05 3.95
C ALA A 10 0.48 3.36 4.31
N GLY A 11 1.42 3.30 5.27
CA GLY A 11 2.36 4.38 5.59
C GLY A 11 1.99 5.31 6.75
N ASP A 12 1.01 4.97 7.60
CA ASP A 12 0.44 5.89 8.60
C ASP A 12 1.22 6.00 9.94
N ASN A 13 2.30 5.23 10.14
CA ASN A 13 2.93 5.04 11.45
C ASN A 13 4.48 4.98 11.40
N GLY A 14 5.10 5.54 10.35
CA GLY A 14 6.55 5.66 10.21
C GLY A 14 7.26 4.43 9.59
N ALA A 15 8.60 4.46 9.57
CA ALA A 15 9.45 3.54 8.80
C ALA A 15 9.63 2.13 9.39
N GLU A 16 8.71 1.66 10.25
CA GLU A 16 8.78 0.29 10.76
C GLU A 16 8.53 -0.74 9.67
N ARG A 17 9.03 -1.97 9.83
CA ARG A 17 8.91 -3.03 8.80
C ARG A 17 7.54 -3.73 8.78
N ARG A 18 6.53 -3.19 9.47
CA ARG A 18 5.16 -3.75 9.47
C ARG A 18 4.56 -3.63 8.07
N LEU A 19 3.63 -4.52 7.71
CA LEU A 19 3.09 -4.57 6.34
C LEU A 19 2.31 -3.30 5.97
N ASP A 20 1.68 -2.66 6.96
CA ASP A 20 0.94 -1.40 6.86
C ASP A 20 1.84 -0.16 6.85
N GLN A 21 3.16 -0.32 6.84
CA GLN A 21 4.13 0.76 6.80
C GLN A 21 4.98 0.70 5.53
N LEU A 22 5.49 1.85 5.10
CA LEU A 22 6.39 1.99 3.96
C LEU A 22 7.66 2.70 4.41
N ASN A 23 8.78 2.40 3.75
CA ASN A 23 10.07 3.00 3.99
C ASN A 23 10.76 3.31 2.66
N GLU A 24 10.83 4.60 2.34
CA GLU A 24 11.34 5.15 1.08
C GLU A 24 10.79 4.43 -0.18
N PRO A 25 9.46 4.38 -0.38
CA PRO A 25 8.91 3.76 -1.57
C PRO A 25 9.30 4.55 -2.82
N THR A 26 9.72 3.85 -3.87
CA THR A 26 10.23 4.50 -5.09
C THR A 26 9.24 4.54 -6.23
N ASP A 27 8.21 3.68 -6.20
CA ASP A 27 7.20 3.63 -7.26
C ASP A 27 5.88 3.00 -6.77
N VAL A 28 4.78 3.31 -7.47
CA VAL A 28 3.45 2.75 -7.24
C VAL A 28 2.72 2.57 -8.57
N LEU A 29 2.06 1.41 -8.72
CA LEU A 29 1.16 1.15 -9.86
C LEU A 29 -0.20 0.69 -9.37
N ILE A 30 -1.22 0.92 -10.20
CA ILE A 30 -2.58 0.43 -9.98
C ILE A 30 -2.76 -0.83 -10.84
N ASP A 31 -2.94 -1.96 -10.18
CA ASP A 31 -3.41 -3.18 -10.80
C ASP A 31 -4.94 -3.11 -10.93
N LYS A 32 -5.41 -2.91 -12.16
CA LYS A 32 -6.85 -2.82 -12.48
C LYS A 32 -7.55 -4.17 -12.43
N GLU A 33 -6.83 -5.28 -12.59
CA GLU A 33 -7.41 -6.62 -12.57
C GLU A 33 -7.81 -7.00 -11.14
N THR A 34 -6.91 -6.77 -10.19
CA THR A 34 -7.14 -7.07 -8.77
C THR A 34 -7.64 -5.88 -7.94
N ASP A 35 -7.79 -4.71 -8.56
CA ASP A 35 -8.14 -3.43 -7.91
C ASP A 35 -7.24 -3.13 -6.69
N SER A 36 -5.94 -3.29 -6.89
CA SER A 36 -4.91 -3.17 -5.86
C SER A 36 -3.84 -2.14 -6.24
N LEU A 37 -3.16 -1.61 -5.23
CA LEU A 37 -1.89 -0.91 -5.37
C LEU A 37 -0.76 -1.93 -5.28
N ILE A 38 0.21 -1.83 -6.17
CA ILE A 38 1.50 -2.51 -6.02
C ILE A 38 2.56 -1.45 -5.81
N ILE A 39 3.33 -1.58 -4.72
CA ILE A 39 4.25 -0.56 -4.21
C ILE A 39 5.65 -1.16 -4.09
N CYS A 40 6.63 -0.46 -4.67
CA CYS A 40 8.06 -0.75 -4.50
C CYS A 40 8.56 -0.10 -3.21
N ASP A 41 8.68 -0.86 -2.13
CA ASP A 41 9.02 -0.39 -0.78
C ASP A 41 10.52 -0.61 -0.50
N SER A 42 11.34 0.31 -1.04
CA SER A 42 12.76 0.07 -1.34
C SER A 42 13.65 -0.12 -0.12
N GLU A 43 13.55 0.70 0.92
CA GLU A 43 14.36 0.52 2.14
C GLU A 43 13.89 -0.68 2.98
N ASN A 44 12.63 -1.09 2.81
CA ASN A 44 12.17 -2.36 3.36
C ASN A 44 12.59 -3.57 2.50
N ARG A 45 13.12 -3.35 1.29
CA ARG A 45 13.56 -4.37 0.34
C ARG A 45 12.44 -5.36 -0.02
N ARG A 46 11.25 -4.85 -0.29
CA ARG A 46 10.08 -5.65 -0.63
C ARG A 46 9.21 -4.97 -1.69
N VAL A 47 8.42 -5.77 -2.38
CA VAL A 47 7.26 -5.29 -3.14
C VAL A 47 6.01 -5.71 -2.38
N VAL A 48 5.09 -4.78 -2.14
CA VAL A 48 3.84 -5.08 -1.42
C VAL A 48 2.61 -4.83 -2.29
N ARG A 49 1.57 -5.63 -2.08
CA ARG A 49 0.25 -5.46 -2.69
C ARG A 49 -0.77 -5.06 -1.64
N TRP A 50 -1.53 -4.01 -1.93
CA TRP A 50 -2.58 -3.47 -1.07
C TRP A 50 -3.90 -3.34 -1.83
N SER A 51 -4.94 -4.04 -1.36
CA SER A 51 -6.29 -3.89 -1.91
C SER A 51 -6.81 -2.47 -1.66
N ARG A 52 -7.46 -1.88 -2.66
CA ARG A 52 -8.10 -0.56 -2.56
C ARG A 52 -9.51 -0.63 -1.98
N ARG A 53 -10.01 -1.84 -1.72
CA ARG A 53 -11.35 -2.07 -1.16
C ARG A 53 -11.32 -1.95 0.36
N SER A 54 -12.34 -1.32 0.93
CA SER A 54 -12.44 -1.15 2.38
C SER A 54 -12.67 -2.48 3.10
N GLY A 55 -12.02 -2.68 4.25
CA GLY A 55 -12.19 -3.85 5.12
C GLY A 55 -11.37 -5.09 4.73
N THR A 56 -10.41 -4.97 3.82
CA THR A 56 -9.54 -6.10 3.43
C THR A 56 -8.31 -6.26 4.33
N THR A 57 -7.76 -7.48 4.31
CA THR A 57 -6.57 -7.95 5.03
C THR A 57 -5.36 -7.01 4.90
N PRO A 58 -4.41 -7.05 5.86
CA PRO A 58 -3.13 -6.34 5.72
C PRO A 58 -2.49 -6.70 4.39
N GLY A 59 -1.85 -5.73 3.74
CA GLY A 59 -1.13 -5.96 2.48
C GLY A 59 -0.13 -7.11 2.60
N GLU A 60 0.18 -7.74 1.48
CA GLU A 60 1.05 -8.90 1.42
C GLU A 60 2.34 -8.57 0.66
N VAL A 61 3.40 -9.32 0.94
CA VAL A 61 4.65 -9.26 0.17
C VAL A 61 4.48 -10.15 -1.07
N LEU A 62 4.81 -9.60 -2.24
CA LEU A 62 4.88 -10.33 -3.50
C LEU A 62 6.23 -11.01 -3.71
#